data_AF-A0A7Y5XVF7-F1
#
_entry.id   AF-A0A7Y5XVF7-F1
#
_cell.length_a   1.000
_cell.length_b   1.000
_cell.length_c   1.000
_cell.angle_alpha   90.00
_cell.angle_beta   90.00
_cell.angle_gamma   90.00
#
_symmetry.space_group_name_H-M   'P 1'
#
loop_
_entity.id
_entity.type
_entity.pdbx_description
1 polymer ?
#
loop_
_entity_poly.entity_id
_entity_poly.type
_entity_poly.pdbx_seq_one_letter_code
_entity_poly.pdbx_strand_id
1 'polypeptide(L)'
;MRGPSARRCPRPERVSPPSSGSPYQNRGVTTPQQELERSPAGAAPAFRRVLLKLSGEALMGDHEYGTDPKTVDAIAREIVAVQREGLELAIVVGGGNIYRGISAAAEGMDRATADYAGMLATVLNALTLQDALERQGADTRVLSALEVSEVAEPYIRRRAMRHLEKGRVVIFAAGTGNPFFTTDTAAALRALEIGAEAILMAKSGVRGVYDGDPREDPDATFLPALTHLEAIERGLRVMDTTALSLCMENALPIHVFELAGGNIQRVATGEQVGTVISTPAAKER
;
A
#
# COMPACT_ATOMS: atom_id res chain seq x y z
N MET A 1 -46.92 -1.93 -44.13
CA MET A 1 -48.07 -1.01 -44.10
C MET A 1 -48.24 -0.50 -42.66
N ARG A 2 -48.08 0.82 -42.51
CA ARG A 2 -48.43 1.77 -41.42
C ARG A 2 -48.53 1.27 -39.97
N GLY A 3 -47.59 1.75 -39.15
CA GLY A 3 -47.47 1.49 -37.71
C GLY A 3 -48.37 2.34 -36.79
N PRO A 4 -48.24 2.14 -35.46
CA PRO A 4 -49.16 2.70 -34.47
C PRO A 4 -48.89 4.18 -34.16
N SER A 5 -49.99 4.93 -34.10
CA SER A 5 -50.09 6.36 -33.83
C SER A 5 -49.62 6.74 -32.42
N ALA A 6 -48.65 7.66 -32.34
CA ALA A 6 -48.12 8.22 -31.10
C ALA A 6 -49.13 9.20 -30.46
N ARG A 7 -49.54 8.90 -29.21
CA ARG A 7 -50.32 9.82 -28.37
C ARG A 7 -49.42 10.97 -27.90
N ARG A 8 -49.80 12.21 -28.22
CA ARG A 8 -49.09 13.44 -27.77
C ARG A 8 -49.39 13.71 -26.30
N CYS A 9 -48.34 13.88 -25.49
CA CYS A 9 -48.43 14.45 -24.14
C CYS A 9 -48.63 15.99 -24.22
N PRO A 10 -49.44 16.60 -23.34
CA PRO A 10 -49.58 18.05 -23.26
C PRO A 10 -48.34 18.69 -22.62
N ARG A 11 -47.95 19.88 -23.13
CA ARG A 11 -46.82 20.69 -22.63
C ARG A 11 -47.18 21.39 -21.31
N PRO A 12 -46.25 21.53 -20.35
CA PRO A 12 -46.49 22.32 -19.15
C PRO A 12 -46.43 23.84 -19.44
N GLU A 13 -47.32 24.59 -18.77
CA GLU A 13 -47.45 26.05 -18.85
C GLU A 13 -46.27 26.78 -18.19
N ARG A 14 -45.92 27.94 -18.75
CA ARG A 14 -44.85 28.82 -18.25
C ARG A 14 -45.36 29.63 -17.06
N VAL A 15 -44.64 29.57 -15.93
CA VAL A 15 -44.84 30.47 -14.78
C VAL A 15 -43.83 31.62 -14.87
N SER A 16 -44.32 32.85 -14.84
CA SER A 16 -43.53 34.09 -14.82
C SER A 16 -43.03 34.44 -13.41
N PRO A 17 -41.87 35.10 -13.25
CA PRO A 17 -41.33 35.43 -11.93
C PRO A 17 -41.92 36.75 -11.39
N PRO A 18 -42.09 36.92 -10.06
CA PRO A 18 -42.33 38.23 -9.49
C PRO A 18 -41.04 39.01 -9.24
N SER A 19 -41.11 40.31 -9.51
CA SER A 19 -40.07 41.33 -9.42
C SER A 19 -39.92 41.93 -8.01
N SER A 20 -38.65 42.13 -7.60
CA SER A 20 -38.06 43.23 -6.81
C SER A 20 -38.75 43.78 -5.55
N GLY A 21 -38.02 43.75 -4.43
CA GLY A 21 -38.19 44.67 -3.29
C GLY A 21 -37.29 44.34 -2.10
N SER A 22 -36.13 45.00 -2.00
CA SER A 22 -35.30 45.10 -0.78
C SER A 22 -35.79 46.29 0.05
N PRO A 23 -35.78 46.24 1.40
CA PRO A 23 -34.66 46.89 2.11
C PRO A 23 -34.39 46.28 3.50
N TYR A 24 -33.13 46.02 3.86
CA TYR A 24 -32.60 46.35 5.19
C TYR A 24 -31.09 46.07 5.20
N GLN A 25 -30.33 47.15 5.26
CA GLN A 25 -28.92 47.17 5.61
C GLN A 25 -28.79 46.80 7.09
N ASN A 26 -27.80 45.96 7.43
CA ASN A 26 -26.96 46.32 8.56
C ASN A 26 -25.54 45.78 8.39
N ARG A 27 -24.58 46.67 8.67
CA ARG A 27 -23.14 46.44 8.61
C ARG A 27 -22.72 45.57 9.79
N GLY A 28 -22.05 44.47 9.51
CA GLY A 28 -21.25 43.72 10.47
C GLY A 28 -19.79 43.76 10.02
N VAL A 29 -18.98 44.51 10.76
CA VAL A 29 -17.54 44.60 10.62
C VAL A 29 -16.94 43.20 10.74
N THR A 30 -16.21 42.76 9.70
CA THR A 30 -15.40 41.54 9.76
C THR A 30 -14.22 41.77 10.70
N THR A 31 -14.32 41.24 11.91
CA THR A 31 -13.22 41.11 12.86
C THR A 31 -12.20 40.10 12.31
N PRO A 32 -10.89 40.43 12.24
CA PRO A 32 -9.87 39.47 11.83
C PRO A 32 -9.49 38.58 13.01
N GLN A 33 -10.38 37.68 13.45
CA GLN A 33 -10.11 36.74 14.55
C GLN A 33 -10.78 35.36 14.38
N GLN A 34 -10.90 34.90 13.13
CA GLN A 34 -11.20 33.49 12.84
C GLN A 34 -10.15 32.88 11.90
N GLU A 35 -8.88 33.11 12.22
CA GLU A 35 -7.85 32.09 12.00
C GLU A 35 -7.89 31.16 13.22
N LEU A 36 -8.92 30.31 13.28
CA LEU A 36 -8.89 29.14 14.15
C LEU A 36 -7.77 28.24 13.63
N GLU A 37 -6.66 28.23 14.37
CA GLU A 37 -5.77 27.09 14.58
C GLU A 37 -5.77 26.08 13.42
N ARG A 38 -5.01 26.41 12.36
CA ARG A 38 -4.41 25.35 11.57
C ARG A 38 -3.46 24.60 12.52
N SER A 39 -3.89 23.42 12.98
CA SER A 39 -2.97 22.36 13.41
C SER A 39 -1.77 22.33 12.46
N PRO A 40 -0.53 22.09 12.93
CA PRO A 40 0.62 22.10 12.06
C PRO A 40 0.31 21.17 10.90
N ALA A 41 0.31 21.72 9.68
CA ALA A 41 0.05 20.95 8.48
C ALA A 41 0.95 19.70 8.56
N GLY A 42 0.34 18.51 8.55
CA GLY A 42 1.08 17.26 8.42
C GLY A 42 2.09 17.45 7.29
N ALA A 43 3.35 17.11 7.55
CA ALA A 43 4.40 17.29 6.56
C ALA A 43 3.95 16.63 5.25
N ALA A 44 4.01 17.35 4.13
CA ALA A 44 3.60 16.78 2.86
C ALA A 44 4.40 15.50 2.56
N PRO A 45 3.80 14.48 1.92
CA PRO A 45 4.52 13.26 1.59
C PRO A 45 5.75 13.57 0.73
N ALA A 46 6.88 12.93 1.03
CA ALA A 46 8.11 13.05 0.26
C ALA A 46 8.03 12.33 -1.09
N PHE A 47 7.04 11.44 -1.23
CA PHE A 47 6.76 10.68 -2.44
C PHE A 47 5.36 11.04 -2.93
N ARG A 48 5.19 11.05 -4.25
CA ARG A 48 3.87 11.01 -4.87
C ARG A 48 3.27 9.60 -4.78
N ARG A 49 4.05 8.56 -5.07
CA ARG A 49 3.56 7.17 -5.11
C ARG A 49 4.55 6.18 -4.51
N VAL A 50 4.07 5.31 -3.64
CA VAL A 50 4.88 4.25 -3.02
C VAL A 50 4.18 2.90 -3.05
N LEU A 51 4.97 1.84 -2.93
CA LEU A 51 4.47 0.51 -2.60
C LEU A 51 4.91 0.13 -1.18
N LEU A 52 3.95 -0.03 -0.28
CA LEU A 52 4.16 -0.56 1.06
C LEU A 52 4.15 -2.09 1.01
N LYS A 53 5.27 -2.73 1.37
CA LYS A 53 5.34 -4.18 1.54
C LYS A 53 5.22 -4.52 3.01
N LEU A 54 4.18 -5.29 3.34
CA LEU A 54 3.95 -5.87 4.66
C LEU A 54 4.26 -7.38 4.60
N SER A 55 4.94 -7.91 5.62
CA SER A 55 4.96 -9.37 5.81
C SER A 55 3.58 -9.87 6.27
N GLY A 56 3.29 -11.16 6.12
CA GLY A 56 2.05 -11.69 6.69
C GLY A 56 2.11 -11.69 8.22
N GLU A 57 3.30 -11.97 8.75
CA GLU A 57 3.62 -11.99 10.17
C GLU A 57 3.41 -10.64 10.84
N ALA A 58 3.54 -9.54 10.10
CA ALA A 58 3.26 -8.19 10.58
C ALA A 58 1.79 -8.00 10.99
N LEU A 59 0.88 -8.86 10.54
CA LEU A 59 -0.54 -8.79 10.90
C LEU A 59 -0.89 -9.61 12.14
N MET A 60 0.02 -10.42 12.69
CA MET A 60 -0.28 -11.36 13.77
C MET A 60 -0.35 -10.70 15.15
N GLY A 61 0.27 -9.53 15.34
CA GLY A 61 0.43 -8.96 16.68
C GLY A 61 1.12 -9.94 17.62
N ASP A 62 0.50 -10.21 18.76
CA ASP A 62 0.96 -11.19 19.76
C ASP A 62 0.48 -12.63 19.48
N HIS A 63 -0.27 -12.87 18.39
CA HIS A 63 -0.73 -14.21 18.04
C HIS A 63 0.36 -15.05 17.37
N GLU A 64 0.30 -16.36 17.59
CA GLU A 64 1.16 -17.34 16.90
C GLU A 64 0.71 -17.63 15.46
N TYR A 65 -0.54 -17.30 15.12
CA TYR A 65 -1.18 -17.60 13.84
C TYR A 65 -2.34 -16.63 13.54
N GLY A 66 -2.60 -16.41 12.25
CA GLY A 66 -3.77 -15.63 11.81
C GLY A 66 -3.52 -14.13 11.82
N THR A 67 -4.50 -13.34 12.26
CA THR A 67 -4.41 -11.87 12.30
C THR A 67 -4.89 -11.34 13.64
N ASP A 68 -4.20 -10.33 14.17
CA ASP A 68 -4.66 -9.54 15.32
C ASP A 68 -5.40 -8.29 14.82
N PRO A 69 -6.72 -8.18 15.06
CA PRO A 69 -7.50 -7.01 14.66
C PRO A 69 -6.91 -5.68 15.15
N LYS A 70 -6.31 -5.62 16.35
CA LYS A 70 -5.73 -4.38 16.88
C LYS A 70 -4.51 -3.94 16.06
N THR A 71 -3.65 -4.88 15.72
CA THR A 71 -2.48 -4.66 14.86
C THR A 71 -2.90 -4.23 13.47
N VAL A 72 -3.86 -4.92 12.84
CA VAL A 72 -4.38 -4.53 11.51
C VAL A 72 -4.99 -3.12 11.55
N ASP A 73 -5.78 -2.80 12.57
CA ASP A 73 -6.37 -1.46 12.73
C ASP A 73 -5.33 -0.36 12.93
N ALA A 74 -4.23 -0.66 13.64
CA ALA A 74 -3.13 0.28 13.82
C ALA A 74 -2.41 0.58 12.49
N ILE A 75 -2.11 -0.46 11.71
CA ILE A 75 -1.51 -0.33 10.38
C ILE A 75 -2.43 0.46 9.45
N ALA A 76 -3.73 0.14 9.44
CA ALA A 76 -4.72 0.85 8.64
C ALA A 76 -4.80 2.34 9.03
N ARG A 77 -4.70 2.70 10.32
CA ARG A 77 -4.67 4.11 10.76
C ARG A 77 -3.50 4.88 10.16
N GLU A 78 -2.31 4.31 10.18
CA GLU A 78 -1.13 4.96 9.61
C GLU A 78 -1.25 5.12 8.10
N ILE A 79 -1.75 4.08 7.41
CA ILE A 79 -1.95 4.12 5.96
C ILE A 79 -2.97 5.19 5.57
N VAL A 80 -4.12 5.26 6.25
CA VAL A 80 -5.15 6.27 5.97
C VAL A 80 -4.63 7.67 6.27
N ALA A 81 -3.79 7.85 7.30
CA ALA A 81 -3.19 9.15 7.60
C ALA A 81 -2.37 9.68 6.41
N VAL A 82 -1.42 8.89 5.88
CA VAL A 82 -0.58 9.31 4.74
C VAL A 82 -1.35 9.40 3.42
N GLN A 83 -2.34 8.54 3.20
CA GLN A 83 -3.18 8.61 2.00
C GLN A 83 -3.99 9.91 1.95
N ARG A 84 -4.48 10.39 3.10
CA ARG A 84 -5.22 11.67 3.20
C ARG A 84 -4.34 12.89 2.93
N GLU A 85 -3.03 12.76 3.09
CA GLU A 85 -2.05 13.78 2.74
C GLU A 85 -1.73 13.79 1.23
N GLY A 86 -2.35 12.92 0.44
CA GLY A 86 -2.25 12.88 -1.03
C GLY A 86 -1.29 11.83 -1.57
N LEU A 87 -0.73 10.97 -0.72
CA LEU A 87 0.13 9.87 -1.15
C LEU A 87 -0.68 8.80 -1.90
N GLU A 88 -0.27 8.51 -3.13
CA GLU A 88 -0.80 7.38 -3.89
C GLU A 88 -0.18 6.08 -3.36
N LEU A 89 -0.93 5.32 -2.56
CA LEU A 89 -0.39 4.17 -1.82
C LEU A 89 -0.91 2.83 -2.36
N ALA A 90 0.04 1.97 -2.76
CA ALA A 90 -0.21 0.57 -3.05
C ALA A 90 0.39 -0.33 -1.96
N ILE A 91 -0.18 -1.53 -1.77
CA ILE A 91 0.22 -2.48 -0.74
C ILE A 91 0.46 -3.85 -1.35
N VAL A 92 1.52 -4.52 -0.94
CA VAL A 92 1.68 -5.98 -1.08
C VAL A 92 1.77 -6.57 0.31
N VAL A 93 0.95 -7.58 0.60
CA VAL A 93 0.95 -8.26 1.89
C VAL A 93 1.32 -9.73 1.72
N GLY A 94 2.27 -10.21 2.54
CA GLY A 94 2.66 -11.62 2.59
C GLY A 94 1.57 -12.51 3.19
N GLY A 95 1.70 -13.83 3.03
CA GLY A 95 0.71 -14.82 3.51
C GLY A 95 1.19 -15.68 4.67
N GLY A 96 2.41 -15.44 5.19
CA GLY A 96 3.10 -16.35 6.10
C GLY A 96 2.38 -16.61 7.43
N ASN A 97 1.62 -15.64 7.93
CA ASN A 97 0.78 -15.78 9.12
C ASN A 97 -0.36 -16.81 9.00
N ILE A 98 -0.83 -17.09 7.78
CA ILE A 98 -1.87 -18.10 7.49
C ILE A 98 -1.22 -19.34 6.89
N TYR A 99 -0.23 -19.16 6.02
CA TYR A 99 0.39 -20.28 5.33
C TYR A 99 1.26 -21.15 6.26
N ARG A 100 1.98 -20.57 7.23
CA ARG A 100 2.80 -21.35 8.18
C ARG A 100 1.97 -22.24 9.11
N GLY A 101 0.75 -21.84 9.48
CA GLY A 101 -0.13 -22.74 10.24
C GLY A 101 -0.65 -23.90 9.41
N ILE A 102 -0.72 -23.72 8.08
CA ILE A 102 -1.09 -24.78 7.13
C ILE A 102 0.13 -25.63 6.74
N SER A 103 1.36 -25.13 6.86
CA SER A 103 2.55 -25.86 6.41
C SER A 103 2.79 -27.18 7.16
N ALA A 104 2.34 -27.28 8.42
CA ALA A 104 2.35 -28.55 9.16
C ALA A 104 1.37 -29.58 8.56
N ALA A 105 0.27 -29.13 7.96
CA ALA A 105 -0.68 -29.98 7.23
C ALA A 105 -0.28 -30.22 5.76
N ALA A 106 0.71 -29.49 5.25
CA ALA A 106 1.22 -29.55 3.88
C ALA A 106 2.53 -30.35 3.76
N GLU A 107 2.93 -31.09 4.79
CA GLU A 107 4.12 -31.95 4.74
C GLU A 107 3.95 -32.99 3.61
N GLY A 108 4.89 -32.99 2.65
CA GLY A 108 4.82 -33.84 1.46
C GLY A 108 4.06 -33.23 0.25
N MET A 109 3.59 -31.98 0.35
CA MET A 109 2.96 -31.28 -0.77
C MET A 109 3.98 -30.88 -1.84
N ASP A 110 3.57 -30.93 -3.11
CA ASP A 110 4.34 -30.38 -4.21
C ASP A 110 4.55 -28.87 -4.05
N ARG A 111 5.76 -28.39 -4.36
CA ARG A 111 6.15 -26.99 -4.15
C ARG A 111 5.23 -26.00 -4.86
N ALA A 112 4.78 -26.29 -6.09
CA ALA A 112 3.91 -25.36 -6.80
C ALA A 112 2.53 -25.26 -6.15
N THR A 113 2.00 -26.38 -5.64
CA THR A 113 0.73 -26.43 -4.90
C THR A 113 0.83 -25.65 -3.59
N ALA A 114 1.94 -25.82 -2.87
CA ALA A 114 2.29 -25.06 -1.68
C ALA A 114 2.31 -23.53 -1.95
N ASP A 115 2.96 -23.11 -3.03
CA ASP A 115 3.02 -21.69 -3.40
C ASP A 115 1.62 -21.13 -3.77
N TYR A 116 0.75 -21.91 -4.41
CA TYR A 116 -0.65 -21.51 -4.66
C TYR A 116 -1.45 -21.33 -3.37
N ALA A 117 -1.31 -22.24 -2.41
CA ALA A 117 -1.92 -22.07 -1.09
C ALA A 117 -1.39 -20.80 -0.39
N GLY A 118 -0.08 -20.53 -0.49
CA GLY A 118 0.52 -19.28 0.00
C GLY A 118 -0.05 -18.04 -0.70
N MET A 119 -0.26 -18.08 -2.02
CA MET A 119 -0.90 -17.00 -2.77
C MET A 119 -2.34 -16.77 -2.31
N LEU A 120 -3.13 -17.81 -2.06
CA LEU A 120 -4.48 -17.67 -1.51
C LEU A 120 -4.47 -17.07 -0.09
N ALA A 121 -3.49 -17.42 0.74
CA ALA A 121 -3.31 -16.79 2.04
C ALA A 121 -3.08 -15.26 1.93
N THR A 122 -2.37 -14.79 0.90
CA THR A 122 -2.23 -13.34 0.66
C THR A 122 -3.57 -12.68 0.28
N VAL A 123 -4.48 -13.39 -0.40
CA VAL A 123 -5.83 -12.89 -0.71
C VAL A 123 -6.64 -12.70 0.57
N LEU A 124 -6.56 -13.66 1.51
CA LEU A 124 -7.23 -13.55 2.82
C LEU A 124 -6.73 -12.33 3.63
N ASN A 125 -5.41 -12.11 3.64
CA ASN A 125 -4.85 -10.92 4.28
C ASN A 125 -5.24 -9.62 3.58
N ALA A 126 -5.32 -9.62 2.24
CA ALA A 126 -5.75 -8.46 1.48
C ALA A 126 -7.19 -8.05 1.82
N LEU A 127 -8.10 -9.02 1.96
CA LEU A 127 -9.49 -8.76 2.39
C LEU A 127 -9.56 -8.23 3.82
N THR A 128 -8.75 -8.81 4.72
CA THR A 128 -8.67 -8.36 6.12
C THR A 128 -8.20 -6.90 6.19
N LEU A 129 -7.19 -6.54 5.41
CA LEU A 129 -6.65 -5.19 5.37
C LEU A 129 -7.60 -4.22 4.66
N GLN A 130 -8.27 -4.65 3.59
CA GLN A 130 -9.32 -3.89 2.92
C GLN A 130 -10.42 -3.46 3.90
N ASP A 131 -10.99 -4.40 4.65
CA ASP A 131 -12.05 -4.11 5.63
C ASP A 131 -11.56 -3.09 6.68
N ALA A 132 -10.36 -3.28 7.22
CA ALA A 132 -9.79 -2.37 8.20
C ALA A 132 -9.56 -0.95 7.67
N LEU A 133 -9.12 -0.82 6.42
CA LEU A 133 -8.95 0.48 5.75
C LEU A 133 -10.29 1.15 5.46
N GLU A 134 -11.29 0.38 5.01
CA GLU A 134 -12.63 0.88 4.67
C GLU A 134 -13.39 1.32 5.94
N ARG A 135 -13.26 0.59 7.05
CA ARG A 135 -13.78 1.02 8.37
C ARG A 135 -13.19 2.35 8.83
N GLN A 136 -12.03 2.74 8.32
CA GLN A 136 -11.39 4.03 8.59
C GLN A 136 -11.66 5.09 7.52
N GLY A 137 -12.52 4.78 6.56
CA GLY A 137 -13.01 5.70 5.55
C GLY A 137 -12.12 5.85 4.33
N ALA A 138 -11.17 4.94 4.08
CA ALA A 138 -10.43 4.91 2.83
C ALA A 138 -11.20 4.11 1.77
N ASP A 139 -11.22 4.62 0.54
CA ASP A 139 -11.62 3.83 -0.62
C ASP A 139 -10.48 2.87 -0.99
N THR A 140 -10.76 1.56 -1.06
CA THR A 140 -9.74 0.56 -1.38
C THR A 140 -10.09 -0.26 -2.61
N ARG A 141 -9.10 -0.91 -3.23
CA ARG A 141 -9.31 -1.95 -4.24
C ARG A 141 -8.30 -3.09 -4.10
N VAL A 142 -8.81 -4.30 -3.93
CA VAL A 142 -7.99 -5.52 -3.98
C VAL A 142 -7.86 -5.99 -5.43
N LEU A 143 -6.62 -6.09 -5.90
CA LEU A 143 -6.26 -6.57 -7.23
C LEU A 143 -5.44 -7.85 -7.10
N SER A 144 -5.95 -8.97 -7.62
CA SER A 144 -5.31 -10.27 -7.50
C SER A 144 -4.60 -10.69 -8.79
N ALA A 145 -3.41 -11.29 -8.64
CA ALA A 145 -2.69 -11.90 -9.76
C ALA A 145 -3.32 -13.23 -10.23
N LEU A 146 -4.03 -13.92 -9.34
CA LEU A 146 -4.90 -15.06 -9.67
C LEU A 146 -6.34 -14.59 -9.81
N GLU A 147 -7.09 -15.15 -10.75
CA GLU A 147 -8.51 -14.83 -10.88
C GLU A 147 -9.30 -15.45 -9.72
N VAL A 148 -9.86 -14.59 -8.87
CA VAL A 148 -10.74 -14.98 -7.75
C VAL A 148 -12.04 -14.20 -7.88
N SER A 149 -12.92 -14.71 -8.76
CA SER A 149 -14.19 -14.09 -9.12
C SER A 149 -15.06 -13.82 -7.87
N GLU A 150 -15.86 -12.76 -7.91
CA GLU A 150 -16.66 -12.22 -6.78
C GLU A 150 -15.86 -11.65 -5.59
N VAL A 151 -14.60 -12.05 -5.40
CA VAL A 151 -13.80 -11.67 -4.22
C VAL A 151 -12.85 -10.51 -4.49
N ALA A 152 -12.11 -10.56 -5.60
CA ALA A 152 -11.11 -9.56 -5.94
C ALA A 152 -11.10 -9.26 -7.44
N GLU A 153 -10.73 -8.03 -7.81
CA GLU A 153 -10.59 -7.70 -9.23
C GLU A 153 -9.31 -8.35 -9.80
N PRO A 154 -9.31 -8.81 -11.06
CA PRO A 154 -8.07 -9.25 -11.69
C PRO A 154 -7.10 -8.08 -11.85
N TYR A 155 -5.81 -8.33 -11.63
CA TYR A 155 -4.79 -7.32 -11.82
C TYR A 155 -4.68 -6.90 -13.29
N ILE A 156 -4.94 -5.61 -13.53
CA ILE A 156 -4.69 -4.94 -14.81
C ILE A 156 -3.95 -3.65 -14.49
N ARG A 157 -2.69 -3.54 -14.95
CA ARG A 157 -1.81 -2.38 -14.68
C ARG A 157 -2.51 -1.02 -14.85
N ARG A 158 -3.18 -0.81 -15.98
CA ARG A 158 -3.86 0.47 -16.28
C ARG A 158 -5.01 0.76 -15.30
N ARG A 159 -5.67 -0.28 -14.79
CA ARG A 159 -6.73 -0.15 -13.79
C ARG A 159 -6.15 0.19 -12.42
N ALA A 160 -5.07 -0.47 -12.01
CA ALA A 160 -4.34 -0.14 -10.77
C ALA A 160 -3.93 1.33 -10.74
N MET A 161 -3.28 1.81 -11.82
CA MET A 161 -2.92 3.22 -11.99
C MET A 161 -4.12 4.15 -11.82
N ARG A 162 -5.26 3.82 -12.45
CA ARG A 162 -6.47 4.64 -12.36
C ARG A 162 -7.08 4.66 -10.96
N HIS A 163 -6.91 3.62 -10.16
CA HIS A 163 -7.33 3.62 -8.76
C HIS A 163 -6.44 4.53 -7.92
N LEU A 164 -5.13 4.43 -8.08
CA LEU A 164 -4.15 5.26 -7.39
C LEU A 164 -4.36 6.75 -7.70
N GLU A 165 -4.55 7.11 -8.98
CA GLU A 165 -4.86 8.50 -9.41
C GLU A 165 -6.14 9.08 -8.79
N LYS A 166 -7.07 8.21 -8.37
CA LYS A 166 -8.32 8.61 -7.69
C LYS A 166 -8.16 8.69 -6.17
N GLY A 167 -6.94 8.52 -5.65
CA GLY A 167 -6.64 8.49 -4.22
C GLY A 167 -7.09 7.19 -3.53
N ARG A 168 -7.35 6.11 -4.25
CA ARG A 168 -7.73 4.83 -3.62
C ARG A 168 -6.48 4.08 -3.18
N VAL A 169 -6.57 3.40 -2.03
CA VAL A 169 -5.53 2.46 -1.61
C VAL A 169 -5.66 1.18 -2.45
N VAL A 170 -4.59 0.77 -3.12
CA VAL A 170 -4.59 -0.46 -3.93
C VAL A 170 -3.88 -1.57 -3.18
N ILE A 171 -4.51 -2.74 -3.03
CA ILE A 171 -3.91 -3.90 -2.37
C ILE A 171 -3.68 -4.97 -3.43
N PHE A 172 -2.43 -5.33 -3.68
CA PHE A 172 -2.05 -6.42 -4.56
C PHE A 172 -2.02 -7.73 -3.79
N ALA A 173 -2.77 -8.71 -4.31
CA ALA A 173 -2.86 -10.06 -3.75
C ALA A 173 -2.39 -11.12 -4.76
N ALA A 174 -2.19 -12.33 -4.25
CA ALA A 174 -1.69 -13.50 -4.97
C ALA A 174 -0.29 -13.32 -5.58
N GLY A 175 0.53 -12.43 -5.03
CA GLY A 175 1.93 -12.25 -5.42
C GLY A 175 2.11 -11.98 -6.93
N THR A 176 2.99 -12.75 -7.57
CA THR A 176 3.22 -12.69 -9.02
C THR A 176 2.20 -13.51 -9.82
N GLY A 177 1.38 -14.32 -9.16
CA GLY A 177 0.51 -15.33 -9.78
C GLY A 177 1.26 -16.60 -10.21
N ASN A 178 2.56 -16.66 -9.99
CA ASN A 178 3.43 -17.77 -10.41
C ASN A 178 4.11 -18.41 -9.20
N PRO A 179 4.14 -19.74 -9.10
CA PRO A 179 4.98 -20.45 -8.13
C PRO A 179 6.47 -20.08 -8.26
N PHE A 180 7.26 -20.46 -7.26
CA PHE A 180 8.71 -20.21 -7.16
C PHE A 180 9.14 -18.76 -6.90
N PHE A 181 8.19 -17.82 -6.87
CA PHE A 181 8.45 -16.41 -6.57
C PHE A 181 7.96 -16.02 -5.18
N THR A 182 8.68 -15.10 -4.54
CA THR A 182 8.29 -14.59 -3.22
C THR A 182 7.33 -13.39 -3.35
N THR A 183 6.73 -12.99 -2.23
CA THR A 183 5.99 -11.73 -2.15
C THR A 183 6.89 -10.49 -2.30
N ASP A 184 8.19 -10.61 -2.02
CA ASP A 184 9.12 -9.50 -2.23
C ASP A 184 9.38 -9.30 -3.73
N THR A 185 9.49 -10.38 -4.52
CA THR A 185 9.54 -10.28 -5.98
C THR A 185 8.27 -9.64 -6.53
N ALA A 186 7.10 -9.99 -5.99
CA ALA A 186 5.84 -9.35 -6.36
C ALA A 186 5.81 -7.86 -6.01
N ALA A 187 6.33 -7.47 -4.84
CA ALA A 187 6.45 -6.07 -4.44
C ALA A 187 7.33 -5.26 -5.41
N ALA A 188 8.51 -5.80 -5.76
CA ALA A 188 9.39 -5.18 -6.76
C ALA A 188 8.69 -5.03 -8.12
N LEU A 189 8.09 -6.11 -8.63
CA LEU A 189 7.37 -6.11 -9.90
C LEU A 189 6.23 -5.08 -9.93
N ARG A 190 5.36 -5.09 -8.93
CA ARG A 190 4.19 -4.21 -8.88
C ARG A 190 4.60 -2.75 -8.70
N ALA A 191 5.63 -2.47 -7.90
CA ALA A 191 6.15 -1.12 -7.71
C ALA A 191 6.64 -0.53 -9.04
N LEU A 192 7.39 -1.30 -9.83
CA LEU A 192 7.85 -0.89 -11.15
C LEU A 192 6.69 -0.67 -12.12
N GLU A 193 5.73 -1.59 -12.16
CA GLU A 193 4.58 -1.46 -13.06
C GLU A 193 3.72 -0.22 -12.76
N ILE A 194 3.50 0.10 -11.49
CA ILE A 194 2.78 1.32 -11.12
C ILE A 194 3.65 2.56 -11.11
N GLY A 195 4.95 2.48 -11.40
CA GLY A 195 5.86 3.62 -11.30
C GLY A 195 5.88 4.24 -9.91
N ALA A 196 5.99 3.40 -8.87
CA ALA A 196 6.26 3.86 -7.51
C ALA A 196 7.68 4.44 -7.43
N GLU A 197 7.85 5.46 -6.60
CA GLU A 197 9.14 6.12 -6.38
C GLU A 197 9.99 5.40 -5.34
N ALA A 198 9.38 4.55 -4.51
CA ALA A 198 10.06 3.73 -3.53
C ALA A 198 9.21 2.52 -3.12
N ILE A 199 9.90 1.48 -2.63
CA ILE A 199 9.30 0.41 -1.84
C ILE A 199 9.52 0.72 -0.36
N LEU A 200 8.43 0.81 0.38
CA LEU A 200 8.45 0.92 1.84
C LEU A 200 8.34 -0.49 2.41
N MET A 201 9.45 -1.07 2.84
CA MET A 201 9.51 -2.44 3.36
C MET A 201 9.46 -2.43 4.89
N ALA A 202 8.27 -2.71 5.43
CA ALA A 202 8.08 -2.79 6.86
C ALA A 202 8.45 -4.19 7.39
N LYS A 203 9.28 -4.25 8.43
CA LYS A 203 9.71 -5.50 9.09
C LYS A 203 9.29 -5.52 10.56
N SER A 204 8.88 -6.70 11.05
CA SER A 204 8.54 -6.88 12.46
C SER A 204 9.78 -7.09 13.31
N GLY A 205 9.99 -6.24 14.33
CA GLY A 205 10.99 -6.43 15.38
C GLY A 205 12.45 -6.28 14.94
N VAL A 206 12.71 -5.56 13.85
CA VAL A 206 14.07 -5.16 13.44
C VAL A 206 14.07 -3.74 12.89
N ARG A 207 14.99 -2.91 13.38
CA ARG A 207 15.13 -1.49 13.01
C ARG A 207 15.32 -1.24 11.51
N GLY A 208 15.99 -2.17 10.81
CA GLY A 208 16.37 -2.06 9.42
C GLY A 208 17.32 -3.19 9.04
N VAL A 209 18.35 -2.90 8.25
CA VAL A 209 19.35 -3.88 7.79
C VAL A 209 20.58 -3.82 8.70
N TYR A 210 21.11 -5.00 9.01
CA TYR A 210 22.34 -5.21 9.76
C TYR A 210 23.31 -6.02 8.90
N ASP A 211 24.60 -5.95 9.20
CA ASP A 211 25.64 -6.73 8.51
C ASP A 211 25.72 -8.21 8.93
N GLY A 212 25.03 -8.57 10.00
CA GLY A 212 24.73 -9.94 10.45
C GLY A 212 23.28 -10.05 10.92
N ASP A 213 22.88 -11.23 11.42
CA ASP A 213 21.58 -11.35 12.11
C ASP A 213 21.72 -10.82 13.54
N PRO A 214 21.10 -9.69 13.94
CA PRO A 214 21.20 -9.18 15.30
C PRO A 214 20.59 -10.13 16.36
N ARG A 215 19.85 -11.16 15.95
CA ARG A 215 19.31 -12.19 16.83
C ARG A 215 20.31 -13.32 17.12
N GLU A 216 21.27 -13.54 16.23
CA GLU A 216 22.27 -14.62 16.33
C GLU A 216 23.67 -14.05 16.64
N ASP A 217 23.95 -12.83 16.17
CA ASP A 217 25.21 -12.12 16.29
C ASP A 217 25.01 -10.80 17.05
N PRO A 218 25.39 -10.73 18.34
CA PRO A 218 25.31 -9.51 19.13
C PRO A 218 26.19 -8.36 18.61
N ASP A 219 27.22 -8.66 17.81
CA ASP A 219 28.14 -7.67 17.24
C ASP A 219 27.64 -7.11 15.89
N ALA A 220 26.48 -7.60 15.42
CA ALA A 220 25.85 -7.13 14.18
C ALA A 220 25.61 -5.61 14.22
N THR A 221 26.20 -4.93 13.25
CA THR A 221 26.17 -3.47 13.13
C THR A 221 25.05 -3.02 12.19
N PHE A 222 24.30 -2.03 12.65
CA PHE A 222 23.22 -1.42 11.87
C PHE A 222 23.76 -0.63 10.67
N LEU A 223 23.17 -0.84 9.50
CA LEU A 223 23.54 -0.17 8.25
C LEU A 223 22.47 0.87 7.91
N PRO A 224 22.71 2.19 8.07
CA PRO A 224 21.69 3.22 7.79
C PRO A 224 21.45 3.44 6.28
N ALA A 225 22.45 3.12 5.45
CA ALA A 225 22.36 3.20 4.01
C ALA A 225 23.28 2.16 3.35
N LEU A 226 22.89 1.67 2.18
CA LEU A 226 23.71 0.83 1.32
C LEU A 226 23.18 0.84 -0.11
N THR A 227 23.99 0.37 -1.05
CA THR A 227 23.57 0.13 -2.42
C THR A 227 22.91 -1.23 -2.58
N HIS A 228 22.14 -1.42 -3.64
CA HIS A 228 21.59 -2.74 -3.96
C HIS A 228 22.69 -3.78 -4.20
N LEU A 229 23.77 -3.38 -4.86
CA LEU A 229 24.90 -4.27 -5.14
C LEU A 229 25.58 -4.72 -3.85
N GLU A 230 25.84 -3.81 -2.90
CA GLU A 230 26.38 -4.17 -1.58
C GLU A 230 25.46 -5.13 -0.83
N ALA A 231 24.13 -4.93 -0.90
CA ALA A 231 23.17 -5.85 -0.29
C ALA A 231 23.25 -7.26 -0.89
N ILE A 232 23.44 -7.37 -2.21
CA ILE A 232 23.57 -8.64 -2.94
C ILE A 232 24.91 -9.30 -2.62
N GLU A 233 26.03 -8.59 -2.77
CA GLU A 233 27.39 -9.13 -2.59
C GLU A 233 27.63 -9.64 -1.16
N ARG A 234 27.03 -8.96 -0.18
CA ARG A 234 27.12 -9.33 1.24
C ARG A 234 26.05 -10.34 1.66
N GLY A 235 25.14 -10.74 0.77
CA GLY A 235 24.06 -11.67 1.08
C GLY A 235 23.12 -11.19 2.19
N LEU A 236 22.90 -9.88 2.31
CA LEU A 236 22.10 -9.33 3.40
C LEU A 236 20.63 -9.72 3.22
N ARG A 237 19.98 -10.14 4.31
CA ARG A 237 18.58 -10.60 4.32
C ARG A 237 17.60 -9.43 4.27
N VAL A 238 17.62 -8.69 3.17
CA VAL A 238 16.70 -7.59 2.87
C VAL A 238 15.40 -8.15 2.29
N MET A 239 15.52 -8.75 1.11
CA MET A 239 14.52 -9.45 0.30
C MET A 239 15.26 -10.56 -0.48
N ASP A 240 14.55 -11.38 -1.25
CA ASP A 240 15.22 -12.34 -2.13
C ASP A 240 16.08 -11.64 -3.21
N THR A 241 17.13 -12.33 -3.67
CA THR A 241 18.08 -11.77 -4.65
C THR A 241 17.40 -11.37 -5.96
N THR A 242 16.36 -12.08 -6.41
CA THR A 242 15.62 -11.73 -7.63
C THR A 242 14.92 -10.38 -7.47
N ALA A 243 14.27 -10.13 -6.34
CA ALA A 243 13.66 -8.85 -6.01
C ALA A 243 14.69 -7.72 -5.89
N LEU A 244 15.84 -7.96 -5.22
CA LEU A 244 16.92 -6.97 -5.12
C LEU A 244 17.47 -6.60 -6.49
N SER A 245 17.73 -7.59 -7.35
CA SER A 245 18.23 -7.35 -8.71
C SER A 245 17.25 -6.54 -9.54
N LEU A 246 15.95 -6.85 -9.48
CA LEU A 246 14.92 -6.05 -10.16
C LEU A 246 14.91 -4.59 -9.70
N CYS A 247 15.06 -4.34 -8.40
CA CYS A 247 15.15 -2.98 -7.86
C CYS A 247 16.44 -2.28 -8.29
N MET A 248 17.57 -3.00 -8.28
CA MET A 248 18.88 -2.50 -8.71
C MET A 248 18.86 -2.04 -10.17
N GLU A 249 18.39 -2.90 -11.07
CA GLU A 249 18.37 -2.65 -12.52
C GLU A 249 17.51 -1.44 -12.90
N ASN A 250 16.51 -1.13 -12.07
CA ASN A 250 15.57 -0.03 -12.30
C ASN A 250 15.82 1.16 -11.36
N ALA A 251 16.91 1.13 -10.59
CA ALA A 251 17.27 2.14 -9.58
C ALA A 251 16.11 2.48 -8.61
N LEU A 252 15.27 1.50 -8.27
CA LEU A 252 14.11 1.67 -7.40
C LEU A 252 14.55 1.61 -5.92
N PRO A 253 14.48 2.71 -5.15
CA PRO A 253 14.89 2.72 -3.76
C PRO A 253 14.01 1.85 -2.87
N ILE A 254 14.62 1.26 -1.84
CA ILE A 254 13.94 0.46 -0.82
C ILE A 254 14.22 1.08 0.55
N HIS A 255 13.16 1.41 1.29
CA HIS A 255 13.24 1.87 2.67
C HIS A 255 12.86 0.71 3.58
N VAL A 256 13.84 0.15 4.30
CA VAL A 256 13.64 -0.96 5.23
C VAL A 256 13.55 -0.42 6.65
N PHE A 257 12.42 -0.60 7.31
CA PHE A 257 12.19 -0.05 8.64
C PHE A 257 11.35 -0.98 9.51
N GLU A 258 11.42 -0.77 10.83
CA GLU A 258 10.58 -1.47 11.78
C GLU A 258 9.12 -1.01 11.68
N LEU A 259 8.19 -1.96 11.65
CA LEU A 259 6.76 -1.68 11.78
C LEU A 259 6.41 -1.36 13.24
N ALA A 260 6.76 -0.16 13.67
CA ALA A 260 6.38 0.43 14.94
C ALA A 260 5.51 1.67 14.68
N GLY A 261 4.74 2.06 15.70
CA GLY A 261 3.77 3.15 15.61
C GLY A 261 4.35 4.42 15.01
N GLY A 262 3.78 4.86 13.89
CA GLY A 262 4.11 6.09 13.18
C GLY A 262 5.24 5.98 12.16
N ASN A 263 5.96 4.85 12.10
CA ASN A 263 7.10 4.74 11.17
C ASN A 263 6.68 4.75 9.70
N ILE A 264 5.47 4.27 9.36
CA ILE A 264 4.99 4.36 7.97
C ILE A 264 4.87 5.83 7.57
N GLN A 265 4.28 6.66 8.43
CA GLN A 265 4.12 8.09 8.18
C GLN A 265 5.46 8.82 8.12
N ARG A 266 6.36 8.54 9.06
CA ARG A 266 7.71 9.15 9.10
C ARG A 266 8.49 8.88 7.82
N VAL A 267 8.51 7.64 7.35
CA VAL A 267 9.18 7.28 6.10
C VAL A 267 8.48 7.93 4.90
N ALA A 268 7.15 7.88 4.83
CA ALA A 268 6.38 8.47 3.74
C ALA A 268 6.55 10.00 3.62
N THR A 269 6.85 10.68 4.72
CA THR A 269 7.11 12.13 4.78
C THR A 269 8.60 12.48 4.63
N GLY A 270 9.45 11.49 4.34
CA GLY A 270 10.87 11.68 4.00
C GLY A 270 11.82 11.62 5.18
N GLU A 271 11.35 11.27 6.38
CA GLU A 271 12.25 11.03 7.51
C GLU A 271 13.07 9.76 7.28
N GLN A 272 14.37 9.83 7.55
CA GLN A 272 15.26 8.68 7.45
C GLN A 272 15.06 7.74 8.64
N VAL A 273 14.09 6.83 8.53
CA VAL A 273 13.86 5.73 9.48
C VAL A 273 14.40 4.43 8.91
N GLY A 274 15.14 3.70 9.73
CA GLY A 274 15.74 2.43 9.32
C GLY A 274 16.82 2.62 8.27
N THR A 275 16.82 1.75 7.26
CA THR A 275 17.87 1.65 6.24
C THR A 275 17.34 2.05 4.88
N VAL A 276 18.09 2.87 4.15
CA VAL A 276 17.80 3.17 2.75
C VAL A 276 18.73 2.37 1.84
N ILE A 277 18.15 1.62 0.91
CA ILE A 277 18.87 0.89 -0.12
C ILE A 277 18.62 1.58 -1.46
N SER A 278 19.67 2.09 -2.09
CA SER A 278 19.54 2.79 -3.36
C SER A 278 20.81 2.67 -4.19
N THR A 279 20.68 2.40 -5.48
CA THR A 279 21.81 2.51 -6.42
C THR A 279 21.75 3.91 -7.03
N PRO A 280 22.86 4.67 -7.06
CA PRO A 280 22.89 5.94 -7.77
C PRO A 280 22.52 5.70 -9.23
N ALA A 281 21.58 6.49 -9.78
CA ALA A 281 21.29 6.43 -11.21
C ALA A 281 22.61 6.59 -11.98
N ALA A 282 22.93 5.65 -12.87
CA ALA A 282 24.06 5.81 -13.76
C ALA A 282 23.87 7.13 -14.52
N LYS A 283 24.83 8.06 -14.43
CA LYS A 283 24.85 9.21 -15.33
C LYS A 283 24.75 8.67 -16.75
N GLU A 284 23.67 9.01 -17.45
CA GLU A 284 23.48 8.67 -18.87
C GLU A 284 24.79 8.96 -19.61
N ARG A 285 25.30 7.95 -20.31
CA ARG A 285 26.45 8.09 -21.22
C ARG A 285 25.96 8.53 -22.59
#